data_AF-A0A2C9CWR4-F1
#
_entry.id   AF-A0A2C9CWR4-F1
#
_cell.length_a   1.000
_cell.length_b   1.000
_cell.length_c   1.000
_cell.angle_alpha   90.00
_cell.angle_beta   90.00
_cell.angle_gamma   90.00
#
_symmetry.space_group_name_H-M   'P 1'
#
loop_
_entity.id
_entity.type
_entity.pdbx_description
1 polymer ?
#
loop_
_entity_poly.entity_id
_entity_poly.type
_entity_poly.pdbx_seq_one_letter_code
_entity_poly.pdbx_strand_id
1 'polypeptide(L)'
;MSIEFMLLDSAVRDIVMRLTALDDDSKNNRSFQTLLRALNRENLLEQKRSKALNEKVKKYRGAVNKLKVEHRNQYISHVNTDASVLPRVIDRPVKFHEVASLAVSLMDDLAGRTLQYHFKMGSNESINLRDALQAE
;
A
#
# COMPACT_ATOMS: atom_id res chain seq x y z
N MET A 1 -22.83 -5.64 13.94
CA MET A 1 -22.31 -4.27 14.17
C MET A 1 -20.90 -4.23 14.75
N SER A 2 -20.63 -4.67 15.99
CA SER A 2 -19.25 -4.59 16.56
C SER A 2 -18.22 -5.45 15.78
N ILE A 3 -18.59 -6.66 15.40
CA ILE A 3 -17.72 -7.59 14.66
C ILE A 3 -17.39 -7.06 13.26
N GLU A 4 -18.38 -6.52 12.54
CA GLU A 4 -18.16 -5.97 11.18
C GLU A 4 -17.16 -4.82 11.20
N PHE A 5 -17.24 -3.94 12.20
CA PHE A 5 -16.28 -2.86 12.35
C PHE A 5 -14.88 -3.34 12.78
N MET A 6 -14.79 -4.40 13.59
CA MET A 6 -13.51 -5.04 13.88
C MET A 6 -12.90 -5.68 12.63
N LEU A 7 -13.71 -6.33 11.79
CA LEU A 7 -13.28 -6.91 10.52
C LEU A 7 -12.82 -5.82 9.54
N LEU A 8 -13.55 -4.70 9.47
CA LEU A 8 -13.17 -3.55 8.65
C LEU A 8 -11.83 -2.94 9.13
N ASP A 9 -11.67 -2.73 10.44
CA ASP A 9 -10.42 -2.22 11.01
C ASP A 9 -9.25 -3.18 10.74
N SER A 10 -9.49 -4.50 10.84
CA SER A 10 -8.51 -5.54 10.49
C SER A 10 -8.14 -5.50 9.01
N ALA A 11 -9.11 -5.35 8.11
CA ALA A 11 -8.86 -5.24 6.67
C ALA A 11 -8.05 -3.99 6.32
N VAL A 12 -8.37 -2.84 6.94
CA VAL A 12 -7.60 -1.60 6.77
C VAL A 12 -6.15 -1.78 7.24
N ARG A 13 -5.93 -2.41 8.41
CA ARG A 13 -4.58 -2.72 8.88
C ARG A 13 -3.83 -3.64 7.92
N ASP A 14 -4.48 -4.67 7.39
CA ASP A 14 -3.86 -5.57 6.40
C ASP A 14 -3.45 -4.83 5.13
N ILE A 15 -4.30 -3.95 4.60
CA ILE A 15 -3.97 -3.09 3.45
C ILE A 15 -2.75 -2.23 3.75
N VAL A 16 -2.75 -1.53 4.88
CA VAL A 16 -1.61 -0.69 5.30
C VAL A 16 -0.34 -1.54 5.39
N MET A 17 -0.38 -2.70 6.05
CA MET A 17 0.76 -3.61 6.15
C MET A 17 1.29 -4.02 4.77
N ARG A 18 0.43 -4.41 3.84
CA ARG A 18 0.83 -4.77 2.47
C ARG A 18 1.47 -3.60 1.72
N LEU A 19 0.92 -2.39 1.84
CA LEU A 19 1.53 -1.18 1.26
C LEU A 19 2.90 -0.92 1.88
N THR A 20 3.05 -1.06 3.21
CA THR A 20 4.35 -0.89 3.85
C THR A 20 5.38 -1.93 3.42
N ALA A 21 4.95 -3.17 3.14
CA ALA A 21 5.83 -4.24 2.68
C ALA A 21 6.43 -3.96 1.29
N LEU A 22 5.73 -3.21 0.43
CA LEU A 22 6.23 -2.80 -0.88
C LEU A 22 7.39 -1.77 -0.80
N ASP A 23 7.65 -1.19 0.38
CA ASP A 23 8.82 -0.33 0.66
C ASP A 23 9.92 -1.06 1.44
N ASP A 24 9.65 -2.26 1.98
CA ASP A 24 10.60 -2.92 2.88
C ASP A 24 11.89 -3.35 2.16
N ASP A 25 13.04 -2.87 2.66
CA ASP A 25 14.38 -3.16 2.12
C ASP A 25 15.06 -4.32 2.88
N SER A 26 14.30 -5.09 3.67
CA SER A 26 14.79 -6.32 4.28
C SER A 26 15.14 -7.38 3.21
N LYS A 27 16.19 -8.16 3.48
CA LYS A 27 16.69 -9.19 2.55
C LYS A 27 15.57 -10.19 2.23
N ASN A 28 15.37 -10.48 0.94
CA ASN A 28 14.35 -11.36 0.36
C ASN A 28 12.93 -10.79 0.20
N ASN A 29 12.69 -9.51 0.51
CA ASN A 29 11.38 -8.91 0.26
C ASN A 29 11.21 -8.38 -1.17
N ARG A 30 10.03 -8.66 -1.74
CA ARG A 30 9.58 -8.18 -3.05
C ARG A 30 9.08 -6.73 -2.95
N SER A 31 9.96 -5.81 -2.59
CA SER A 31 9.69 -4.38 -2.58
C SER A 31 10.01 -3.72 -3.91
N PHE A 32 9.48 -2.51 -4.12
CA PHE A 32 9.78 -1.74 -5.30
C PHE A 32 11.27 -1.40 -5.43
N GLN A 33 11.96 -1.21 -4.30
CA GLN A 33 13.40 -0.95 -4.29
C GLN A 33 14.18 -2.17 -4.78
N THR A 34 13.89 -3.35 -4.21
CA THR A 34 14.56 -4.60 -4.59
C THR A 34 14.31 -4.92 -6.06
N LEU A 35 13.08 -4.74 -6.54
CA LEU A 35 12.73 -4.95 -7.93
C LEU A 35 13.46 -3.98 -8.86
N LEU A 36 13.47 -2.69 -8.55
CA LEU A 36 14.17 -1.69 -9.37
C LEU A 36 15.69 -1.91 -9.37
N ARG A 37 16.28 -2.28 -8.23
CA ARG A 37 17.70 -2.67 -8.15
C ARG A 37 18.00 -3.88 -9.03
N ALA A 38 17.14 -4.90 -9.02
CA ALA A 38 17.29 -6.07 -9.88
C ALA A 38 17.21 -5.69 -11.36
N LEU A 39 16.20 -4.92 -11.78
CA LEU A 39 16.03 -4.49 -13.17
C LEU A 39 17.23 -3.67 -13.68
N ASN A 40 17.79 -2.80 -12.84
CA ASN A 40 18.99 -2.03 -13.17
C ASN A 40 20.23 -2.93 -13.28
N ARG A 41 20.40 -3.91 -12.38
CA ARG A 41 21.52 -4.85 -12.42
C ARG A 41 21.53 -5.69 -13.69
N GLU A 42 20.35 -6.12 -14.14
CA GLU A 42 20.19 -6.90 -15.38
C GLU A 42 20.19 -6.03 -16.65
N ASN A 43 20.43 -4.71 -16.54
CA ASN A 43 20.41 -3.75 -17.65
C ASN A 43 19.10 -3.77 -18.49
N LEU A 44 17.97 -4.09 -17.86
CA LEU A 44 16.66 -4.18 -18.51
C LEU A 44 15.94 -2.84 -18.67
N LEU A 45 16.55 -1.75 -18.19
CA LEU A 45 15.96 -0.41 -18.20
C LEU A 45 16.92 0.59 -18.84
N GLU A 46 16.40 1.36 -19.79
CA GLU A 46 17.09 2.54 -20.31
C GLU A 46 17.32 3.57 -19.19
N GLN A 47 18.41 4.33 -19.27
CA GLN A 47 18.82 5.27 -18.23
C GLN A 47 17.72 6.31 -17.89
N LYS A 48 16.99 6.79 -18.90
CA LYS A 48 15.87 7.73 -18.71
C LYS A 48 14.73 7.09 -17.92
N ARG A 49 14.35 5.86 -18.27
CA ARG A 49 13.29 5.08 -17.60
C ARG A 49 13.68 4.73 -16.17
N SER A 50 14.93 4.33 -15.95
CA SER A 50 15.48 4.05 -14.62
C SER A 50 15.41 5.27 -13.69
N LYS A 51 15.81 6.47 -14.18
CA LYS A 51 15.69 7.71 -13.40
C LYS A 51 14.24 8.04 -13.04
N ALA A 52 13.32 7.92 -13.99
CA ALA A 52 11.89 8.17 -13.75
C ALA A 52 11.31 7.20 -12.70
N LEU A 53 11.64 5.90 -12.79
CA LEU A 53 11.21 4.90 -11.81
C LEU A 53 11.80 5.17 -10.42
N ASN A 54 13.07 5.58 -10.33
CA ASN A 54 13.69 5.94 -9.05
C ASN A 54 12.95 7.10 -8.35
N GLU A 55 12.55 8.14 -9.09
CA GLU A 55 11.76 9.23 -8.53
C GLU A 55 10.38 8.77 -8.05
N LYS A 56 9.70 7.91 -8.82
CA LYS A 56 8.40 7.35 -8.42
C LYS A 56 8.52 6.45 -7.19
N VAL A 57 9.56 5.62 -7.11
CA VAL A 57 9.89 4.85 -5.90
C VAL A 57 10.10 5.81 -4.74
N LYS A 58 10.95 6.84 -4.87
CA LYS A 58 11.20 7.81 -3.79
C LYS A 58 9.91 8.49 -3.31
N LYS A 59 9.02 8.89 -4.23
CA LYS A 59 7.70 9.45 -3.91
C LYS A 59 6.85 8.46 -3.12
N TYR A 60 6.78 7.20 -3.56
CA TYR A 60 6.08 6.13 -2.86
C TYR A 60 6.59 5.96 -1.43
N ARG A 61 7.91 5.89 -1.24
CA ARG A 61 8.54 5.77 0.09
C ARG A 61 8.17 6.93 1.02
N GLY A 62 8.18 8.15 0.49
CA GLY A 62 7.77 9.34 1.23
C GLY A 62 6.32 9.23 1.73
N ALA A 63 5.41 8.77 0.87
CA ALA A 63 4.00 8.58 1.23
C ALA A 63 3.81 7.43 2.24
N VAL A 64 4.48 6.29 2.04
CA VAL A 64 4.48 5.15 2.97
C VAL A 64 4.99 5.55 4.35
N ASN A 65 6.06 6.35 4.44
CA ASN A 65 6.60 6.78 5.73
C ASN A 65 5.61 7.65 6.50
N LYS A 66 4.89 8.55 5.81
CA LYS A 66 3.79 9.31 6.44
C LYS A 66 2.71 8.37 6.95
N LEU A 67 2.25 7.43 6.12
CA LEU A 67 1.25 6.43 6.49
C LEU A 67 1.69 5.58 7.69
N LYS A 68 2.95 5.14 7.76
CA LYS A 68 3.52 4.40 8.89
C LYS A 68 3.43 5.21 10.18
N VAL A 69 3.82 6.48 10.14
CA VAL A 69 3.79 7.38 11.32
C VAL A 69 2.35 7.60 11.78
N GLU A 70 1.44 7.92 10.86
CA GLU A 70 0.03 8.13 11.16
C GLU A 70 -0.60 6.87 11.75
N HIS A 71 -0.41 5.71 11.11
CA HIS A 71 -0.95 4.43 11.57
C HIS A 71 -0.39 4.03 12.94
N ARG A 72 0.92 4.19 13.17
CA ARG A 72 1.52 3.94 14.49
C ARG A 72 0.94 4.86 15.56
N ASN A 73 0.78 6.14 15.26
CA ASN A 73 0.22 7.11 16.20
C ASN A 73 -1.26 6.83 16.49
N GLN A 74 -1.99 6.30 15.51
CA GLN A 74 -3.40 5.95 15.66
C GLN A 74 -3.63 4.65 16.42
N TYR A 75 -2.74 3.66 16.31
CA TYR A 75 -2.98 2.30 16.81
C TYR A 75 -2.03 1.83 17.91
N ILE A 76 -0.84 2.43 18.07
CA ILE A 76 0.20 1.92 18.97
C ILE A 76 0.57 2.94 20.05
N SER A 77 0.68 4.24 19.72
CA SER A 77 1.22 5.24 20.66
C SER A 77 0.32 5.55 21.88
N HIS A 78 -0.92 5.06 21.91
CA HIS A 78 -1.88 5.29 22.99
C HIS A 78 -2.47 3.98 23.57
N VAL A 79 -1.81 2.85 23.34
CA VAL A 79 -2.20 1.56 23.91
C VAL A 79 -1.66 1.47 25.32
N ASN A 80 -2.44 1.91 26.31
CA ASN A 80 -2.26 1.44 27.68
C ASN A 80 -2.47 -0.08 27.67
N THR A 81 -1.76 -0.80 28.55
CA THR A 81 -1.74 -2.28 28.64
C THR A 81 -3.12 -2.94 28.71
N ASP A 82 -4.15 -2.19 29.10
CA ASP A 82 -5.57 -2.57 28.97
C ASP A 82 -6.26 -1.71 27.90
N ALA A 83 -6.10 -2.07 26.62
CA ALA A 83 -6.75 -1.35 25.54
C ALA A 83 -8.10 -2.00 25.18
N SER A 84 -9.18 -1.30 25.50
CA SER A 84 -10.47 -1.49 24.86
C SER A 84 -10.31 -1.22 23.36
N VAL A 85 -10.37 -2.28 22.55
CA VAL A 85 -10.20 -2.24 21.09
C VAL A 85 -11.51 -1.81 20.43
N LEU A 86 -11.97 -0.60 20.75
CA LEU A 86 -13.06 0.01 20.00
C LEU A 86 -12.58 0.26 18.56
N PRO A 87 -13.34 -0.16 17.52
CA PRO A 87 -12.96 0.05 16.13
C PRO A 87 -12.79 1.54 15.82
N ARG A 88 -11.57 1.97 15.49
CA ARG A 88 -11.24 3.39 15.24
C ARG A 88 -11.51 3.82 13.80
N VAL A 89 -11.72 2.84 12.91
CA VAL A 89 -11.91 3.05 11.46
C VAL A 89 -13.08 3.98 11.12
N ILE A 90 -14.12 4.05 11.97
CA ILE A 90 -15.27 4.92 11.76
C ILE A 90 -14.93 6.37 12.14
N ASP A 91 -14.40 6.59 13.34
CA ASP A 91 -14.16 7.93 13.87
C ASP A 91 -12.93 8.59 13.24
N ARG A 92 -11.94 7.78 12.86
CA ARG A 92 -10.64 8.22 12.34
C ARG A 92 -10.17 7.24 11.25
N PRO A 93 -10.75 7.29 10.05
CA PRO A 93 -10.36 6.41 8.96
C PRO A 93 -8.90 6.65 8.57
N VAL A 94 -8.18 5.56 8.33
CA VAL A 94 -6.81 5.61 7.79
C VAL A 94 -6.88 6.00 6.33
N LYS A 95 -6.23 7.10 5.96
CA LYS A 95 -6.18 7.56 4.56
C LYS A 95 -4.99 6.92 3.84
N PHE A 96 -5.23 5.81 3.14
CA PHE A 96 -4.19 5.10 2.38
C PHE A 96 -4.33 5.26 0.85
N HIS A 97 -5.36 5.97 0.35
CA HIS A 97 -5.68 6.09 -1.07
C HIS A 97 -4.54 6.65 -1.92
N GLU A 98 -3.86 7.70 -1.45
CA GLU A 98 -2.68 8.24 -2.14
C GLU A 98 -1.59 7.18 -2.29
N VAL A 99 -1.29 6.44 -1.21
CA VAL A 99 -0.25 5.40 -1.21
C VAL A 99 -0.64 4.24 -2.13
N ALA A 100 -1.90 3.80 -2.09
CA ALA A 100 -2.42 2.75 -2.96
C ALA A 100 -2.36 3.16 -4.44
N SER A 101 -2.74 4.40 -4.77
CA SER A 101 -2.67 4.94 -6.13
C SER A 101 -1.23 5.01 -6.66
N LEU A 102 -0.29 5.42 -5.80
CA LEU A 102 1.14 5.38 -6.14
C LEU A 102 1.66 3.97 -6.36
N ALA A 103 1.25 2.99 -5.55
CA ALA A 103 1.62 1.58 -5.73
C ALA A 103 1.11 1.02 -7.07
N VAL A 104 -0.16 1.25 -7.38
CA VAL A 104 -0.78 0.82 -8.66
C VAL A 104 -0.06 1.45 -9.85
N SER A 105 0.17 2.76 -9.80
CA SER A 105 0.86 3.48 -10.87
C SER A 105 2.29 2.95 -11.08
N LEU A 106 3.03 2.76 -9.98
CA LEU A 106 4.42 2.27 -10.05
C LEU A 106 4.49 0.85 -10.60
N MET A 107 3.53 -0.01 -10.25
CA MET A 107 3.44 -1.35 -10.85
C MET A 107 3.17 -1.30 -12.35
N ASP A 108 2.30 -0.40 -12.82
CA ASP A 108 2.07 -0.22 -14.26
C ASP A 108 3.35 0.18 -14.99
N ASP A 109 4.11 1.13 -14.43
CA ASP A 109 5.37 1.61 -15.02
C ASP A 109 6.44 0.51 -15.05
N LEU A 110 6.50 -0.32 -14.01
CA LEU A 110 7.39 -1.47 -13.93
C LEU A 110 6.99 -2.55 -14.95
N ALA A 111 5.69 -2.83 -15.08
CA ALA A 111 5.17 -3.78 -16.05
C ALA A 111 5.20 -3.27 -17.49
N GLY A 112 5.30 -1.95 -17.70
CA GLY A 112 5.19 -1.31 -19.01
C GLY A 112 3.79 -1.36 -19.62
N ARG A 113 2.77 -1.67 -18.82
CA ARG A 113 1.36 -1.76 -19.22
C ARG A 113 0.46 -1.50 -18.02
N THR A 114 -0.76 -1.06 -18.28
CA THR A 114 -1.79 -0.92 -17.25
C THR A 114 -2.25 -2.30 -16.75
N LEU A 115 -2.10 -2.54 -15.46
CA LEU A 115 -2.54 -3.74 -14.78
C LEU A 115 -3.94 -3.55 -14.17
N GLN A 116 -4.73 -4.61 -14.20
CA GLN A 116 -6.04 -4.65 -13.55
C GLN A 116 -5.94 -5.48 -12.27
N TYR A 117 -6.43 -4.92 -11.17
CA TYR A 117 -6.31 -5.50 -9.82
C TYR A 117 -7.70 -5.87 -9.30
N HIS A 118 -8.15 -7.08 -9.62
CA HIS A 118 -9.47 -7.54 -9.21
C HIS A 118 -9.40 -8.26 -7.87
N PHE A 119 -10.15 -7.76 -6.90
CA PHE A 119 -10.49 -8.48 -5.67
C PHE A 119 -11.82 -9.19 -5.89
N LYS A 120 -11.82 -10.52 -5.90
CA LYS A 120 -13.04 -11.33 -5.99
C LYS A 120 -13.64 -11.51 -4.59
N MET A 121 -14.88 -11.10 -4.42
CA MET A 121 -15.66 -11.28 -3.21
C MET A 121 -16.76 -12.31 -3.51
N GLY A 122 -16.55 -13.55 -3.10
CA GLY A 122 -17.46 -14.65 -3.47
C GLY A 122 -17.44 -14.97 -4.97
N SER A 123 -18.57 -15.51 -5.47
CA SER A 123 -18.68 -16.05 -6.82
C SER A 123 -18.99 -15.00 -7.90
N ASN A 124 -19.72 -13.93 -7.57
CA ASN A 124 -20.25 -12.98 -8.55
C ASN A 124 -19.77 -11.53 -8.36
N GLU A 125 -19.15 -11.19 -7.22
CA GLU A 125 -18.71 -9.83 -6.95
C GLU A 125 -17.20 -9.71 -7.17
N SER A 126 -16.80 -8.68 -7.90
CA SER A 126 -15.38 -8.33 -8.01
C SER A 126 -15.21 -6.82 -8.04
N ILE A 127 -14.25 -6.33 -7.27
CA ILE A 127 -13.88 -4.91 -7.25
C ILE A 127 -12.54 -4.76 -7.95
N ASN A 128 -12.49 -3.89 -8.95
CA ASN A 128 -11.22 -3.44 -9.49
C ASN A 128 -10.67 -2.31 -8.61
N LEU A 129 -9.49 -2.52 -8.03
CA LEU A 129 -8.85 -1.54 -7.16
C LEU A 129 -8.66 -0.19 -7.85
N ARG A 130 -8.32 -0.17 -9.13
CA ARG A 130 -8.07 1.08 -9.85
C ARG A 130 -9.32 1.93 -9.92
N ASP A 131 -10.43 1.30 -10.29
CA ASP A 131 -11.72 1.98 -10.43
C ASP A 131 -12.20 2.47 -9.05
N ALA A 132 -11.99 1.65 -8.01
CA ALA A 132 -12.29 2.03 -6.62
C ALA A 132 -11.47 3.25 -6.16
N LEU A 133 -10.20 3.36 -6.55
CA LEU A 133 -9.33 4.50 -6.19
C LEU A 133 -9.69 5.80 -6.92
N GLN A 134 -10.52 5.76 -7.97
CA GLN A 134 -10.99 6.95 -8.70
C GLN A 134 -12.36 7.44 -8.22
N ALA A 135 -13.06 6.65 -7.41
CA ALA A 135 -14.39 6.97 -6.90
C ALA A 135 -14.35 7.80 -5.60
N GLU A 136 -13.16 8.06 -5.05
CA GLU A 136 -12.91 8.97 -3.93
C GLU A 136 -12.41 10.34 -4.36
#